data_AF-A0A5N5FBC8-F1
#
_entry.id   AF-A0A5N5FBC8-F1
#
_cell.length_a   1.000
_cell.length_b   1.000
_cell.length_c   1.000
_cell.angle_alpha   90.00
_cell.angle_beta   90.00
_cell.angle_gamma   90.00
#
_symmetry.space_group_name_H-M   'P 1'
#
loop_
_entity.id
_entity.type
_entity.pdbx_description
1 polymer ?
#
loop_
_entity_poly.entity_id
_entity_poly.type
_entity_poly.pdbx_seq_one_letter_code
_entity_poly.pdbx_strand_id
1 'polypeptide(L)'
;MEGSTPTLILDNIRNLSIDCETLKNKLVPAVVTLLRRMPNLDILCTAASCVNLAPEKASHFGNAYWKRQNLPCNHELKELSLKNSYGSNEIEFARYILEHAQNLKKMAIVHCDVGLRILIELN
;
A
#
# COMPACT_ATOMS: atom_id res chain seq x y z
N MET A 1 -28.31 2.57 24.68
CA MET A 1 -27.88 3.22 23.42
C MET A 1 -27.28 2.14 22.56
N GLU A 2 -28.00 1.71 21.53
CA GLU A 2 -27.54 0.65 20.63
C GLU A 2 -26.32 1.13 19.85
N GLY A 3 -25.21 0.42 20.05
CA GLY A 3 -24.00 0.61 19.28
C GLY A 3 -24.24 0.16 17.84
N SER A 4 -24.34 1.13 16.93
CA SER A 4 -24.14 0.84 15.52
C SER A 4 -22.67 0.46 15.35
N THR A 5 -22.39 -0.83 15.21
CA THR A 5 -21.12 -1.28 14.65
C THR A 5 -20.92 -0.54 13.33
N PRO A 6 -19.75 0.08 13.07
CA PRO A 6 -19.49 0.67 11.77
C PRO A 6 -19.59 -0.47 10.77
N THR A 7 -20.60 -0.42 9.91
CA THR A 7 -20.76 -1.39 8.84
C THR A 7 -19.45 -1.35 8.04
N LEU A 8 -18.69 -2.44 8.05
CA LEU A 8 -17.44 -2.54 7.32
C LEU A 8 -17.79 -2.65 5.84
N ILE A 9 -18.01 -1.50 5.20
CA ILE A 9 -18.65 -1.40 3.89
C ILE A 9 -17.86 -2.12 2.77
N LEU A 10 -16.60 -2.49 3.01
CA LEU A 10 -15.74 -3.14 2.03
C LEU A 10 -15.01 -4.38 2.60
N ASP A 11 -15.57 -5.06 3.60
CA ASP A 11 -15.00 -6.27 4.22
C ASP A 11 -14.98 -7.51 3.31
N ASN A 12 -15.80 -7.52 2.27
CA ASN A 12 -15.81 -8.56 1.25
C ASN A 12 -14.72 -8.37 0.18
N ILE A 13 -14.03 -7.24 0.17
CA ILE A 13 -12.98 -6.95 -0.82
C ILE A 13 -11.68 -7.60 -0.37
N ARG A 14 -11.30 -8.66 -1.08
CA ARG A 14 -10.02 -9.37 -0.90
C ARG A 14 -8.90 -8.83 -1.79
N ASN A 15 -9.22 -8.17 -2.90
CA ASN A 15 -8.23 -7.74 -3.89
C ASN A 15 -8.49 -6.30 -4.31
N LEU A 16 -7.47 -5.46 -4.24
CA LEU A 16 -7.54 -4.07 -4.65
C LEU A 16 -6.38 -3.75 -5.61
N SER A 17 -6.72 -3.21 -6.77
CA SER A 17 -5.77 -2.59 -7.68
C SER A 17 -6.10 -1.11 -7.81
N ILE A 18 -5.13 -0.25 -7.49
CA ILE A 18 -5.26 1.21 -7.62
C ILE A 18 -4.44 1.62 -8.83
N ASP A 19 -5.10 2.16 -9.86
CA ASP A 19 -4.41 2.77 -10.99
C ASP A 19 -4.03 4.22 -10.64
N CYS A 20 -2.75 4.45 -10.40
CA CYS A 20 -2.19 5.77 -10.14
C CYS A 20 -0.75 5.85 -10.63
N GLU A 21 -0.34 7.02 -11.14
CA GLU A 21 1.04 7.25 -11.58
C GLU A 21 2.09 6.98 -10.49
N THR A 22 1.79 7.40 -9.25
CA THR A 22 2.61 7.25 -8.03
C THR A 22 1.75 7.65 -6.82
N LEU A 23 2.08 7.15 -5.63
CA LEU A 23 1.45 7.47 -4.35
C LEU A 23 1.88 8.87 -3.86
N LYS A 24 1.50 9.91 -4.62
CA LYS A 24 1.77 11.32 -4.27
C LYS A 24 1.18 11.67 -2.92
N ASN A 25 1.74 12.67 -2.24
CA ASN A 25 1.31 13.10 -0.91
C ASN A 25 -0.21 13.35 -0.78
N LYS A 26 -0.85 13.87 -1.85
CA LYS A 26 -2.30 14.13 -1.89
C LYS A 26 -3.16 12.85 -1.89
N LEU A 27 -2.62 11.73 -2.35
CA LEU A 27 -3.33 10.45 -2.45
C LEU A 27 -3.21 9.62 -1.16
N VAL A 28 -2.11 9.78 -0.42
CA VAL A 28 -1.84 9.00 0.81
C VAL A 28 -3.04 9.00 1.78
N PRO A 29 -3.66 10.13 2.14
CA PRO A 29 -4.80 10.13 3.05
C PRO A 29 -6.01 9.35 2.51
N ALA A 30 -6.26 9.43 1.20
CA ALA A 30 -7.37 8.74 0.54
C ALA A 30 -7.14 7.22 0.54
N VAL A 31 -5.92 6.78 0.21
CA VAL A 31 -5.53 5.35 0.25
C VAL A 31 -5.64 4.81 1.67
N VAL A 32 -5.14 5.52 2.68
CA VAL A 32 -5.27 5.12 4.08
C VAL A 32 -6.74 4.99 4.50
N THR A 33 -7.58 5.94 4.11
CA THR A 33 -9.02 5.91 4.41
C THR A 33 -9.71 4.71 3.75
N LEU A 34 -9.31 4.38 2.53
CA LEU A 34 -9.83 3.23 1.79
C LEU A 34 -9.43 1.91 2.46
N LEU A 35 -8.14 1.73 2.75
CA LEU A 35 -7.59 0.52 3.38
C LEU A 35 -8.17 0.26 4.78
N ARG A 36 -8.48 1.32 5.54
CA ARG A 36 -9.19 1.20 6.83
C ARG A 36 -10.55 0.53 6.72
N ARG A 37 -11.18 0.57 5.55
CA ARG A 37 -12.51 0.00 5.32
C ARG A 37 -12.45 -1.41 4.72
N MET A 38 -11.26 -1.94 4.43
CA MET A 38 -11.02 -3.24 3.82
C MET A 38 -10.19 -4.14 4.75
N PRO A 39 -10.70 -4.55 5.93
CA PRO A 39 -9.93 -5.33 6.90
C PRO A 39 -9.48 -6.70 6.37
N ASN A 40 -10.18 -7.25 5.39
CA ASN A 40 -9.92 -8.58 4.84
C ASN A 40 -9.11 -8.56 3.55
N LEU A 41 -8.38 -7.48 3.26
CA LEU A 41 -7.65 -7.36 2.00
C LEU A 41 -6.46 -8.35 1.95
N ASP A 42 -6.47 -9.24 0.97
CA ASP A 42 -5.42 -10.25 0.73
C ASP A 42 -4.35 -9.73 -0.24
N ILE A 43 -4.75 -8.99 -1.29
CA ILE A 43 -3.86 -8.52 -2.35
C ILE A 43 -4.06 -7.03 -2.57
N LEU A 44 -2.95 -6.28 -2.47
CA LEU A 44 -2.89 -4.87 -2.83
C LEU A 44 -1.90 -4.66 -3.98
N CYS A 45 -2.38 -4.05 -5.05
CA CYS A 45 -1.58 -3.67 -6.20
C CYS A 45 -1.72 -2.17 -6.48
N THR A 46 -0.62 -1.47 -6.73
CA THR A 46 -0.65 -0.21 -7.46
C THR A 46 -0.25 -0.48 -8.90
N ALA A 47 -1.18 -0.19 -9.81
CA ALA A 47 -0.90 -0.12 -11.23
C ALA A 47 -0.49 1.31 -11.56
N ALA A 48 0.49 1.46 -12.43
CA ALA A 48 0.97 2.76 -12.88
C ALA A 48 1.41 2.62 -14.33
N SER A 49 1.08 3.60 -15.16
CA SER A 49 1.69 3.74 -16.48
C SER A 49 3.17 4.10 -16.32
N CYS A 50 4.05 3.37 -16.99
CA CYS A 50 5.49 3.65 -17.03
C CYS A 50 5.76 4.93 -17.87
N VAL A 51 5.46 6.09 -17.31
CA VAL A 51 5.81 7.40 -17.88
C VAL A 51 7.00 7.93 -17.10
N ASN A 52 7.97 8.53 -17.79
CA ASN A 52 9.18 9.11 -17.17
C ASN A 52 8.78 10.25 -16.24
N LEU A 53 8.63 9.94 -14.95
CA LEU A 53 8.29 10.92 -13.92
C LEU A 53 9.57 11.38 -13.25
N ALA A 54 9.72 12.70 -13.11
CA ALA A 54 10.79 13.26 -12.30
C ALA A 54 10.65 12.74 -10.86
N PRO A 55 11.76 12.40 -10.17
CA PRO A 55 11.73 12.00 -8.77
C PRO A 55 10.98 13.05 -7.94
N GLU A 56 9.94 12.62 -7.22
CA GLU A 56 9.21 13.52 -6.34
C GLU A 56 10.11 13.86 -5.12
N LYS A 57 10.04 15.10 -4.64
CA LYS A 57 10.77 15.51 -3.44
C LYS A 57 10.37 14.63 -2.24
N ALA A 58 11.26 14.55 -1.25
CA ALA A 58 11.10 13.74 -0.05
C ALA A 58 9.67 13.81 0.54
N SER A 59 9.15 12.62 0.84
CA SER A 59 7.83 12.33 1.38
C SER A 59 7.56 13.08 2.68
N HIS A 60 6.31 13.53 2.86
CA HIS A 60 5.83 14.03 4.15
C HIS A 60 5.41 12.91 5.11
N PHE A 61 5.40 11.66 4.65
CA PHE A 61 4.84 10.47 5.30
C PHE A 61 5.91 9.39 5.51
N GLY A 62 6.76 9.59 6.51
CA GLY A 62 7.75 8.59 6.92
C GLY A 62 7.17 7.46 7.79
N ASN A 63 8.04 6.55 8.23
CA ASN A 63 7.66 5.35 8.99
C ASN A 63 6.73 5.62 10.17
N ALA A 64 7.02 6.67 10.95
CA ALA A 64 6.21 7.03 12.10
C ALA A 64 4.76 7.36 11.73
N TYR A 65 4.53 7.95 10.54
CA TYR A 65 3.18 8.19 10.04
C TYR A 65 2.48 6.86 9.73
N TRP A 66 3.11 5.97 8.98
CA TRP A 66 2.50 4.69 8.59
C TRP A 66 2.19 3.81 9.80
N LYS A 67 3.11 3.75 10.78
CA LYS A 67 2.91 3.05 12.07
C LYS A 67 1.67 3.52 12.81
N ARG A 68 1.42 4.84 12.84
CA ARG A 68 0.22 5.42 13.46
C ARG A 68 -1.07 5.08 12.73
N GLN A 69 -1.03 4.63 11.47
CA GLN A 69 -2.25 4.31 10.74
C GLN A 69 -2.90 3.02 11.24
N ASN A 70 -2.10 2.08 11.76
CA ASN A 70 -2.53 0.79 12.28
C ASN A 70 -3.59 0.12 11.37
N LEU A 71 -3.20 -0.15 10.12
CA LEU A 71 -4.13 -0.57 9.08
C LEU A 71 -4.73 -1.95 9.42
N PRO A 72 -6.07 -2.11 9.42
CA PRO A 72 -6.73 -3.36 9.76
C PRO A 72 -6.36 -4.53 8.83
N CYS A 73 -6.08 -4.22 7.56
CA CYS A 73 -5.73 -5.22 6.55
C CYS A 73 -4.37 -5.91 6.77
N ASN A 74 -3.51 -5.40 7.65
CA ASN A 74 -2.16 -5.97 7.82
C ASN A 74 -2.17 -7.45 8.17
N HIS A 75 -3.16 -7.90 8.95
CA HIS A 75 -3.26 -9.30 9.34
C HIS A 75 -3.71 -10.21 8.19
N GLU A 76 -4.37 -9.68 7.16
CA GLU A 76 -4.93 -10.48 6.07
C GLU A 76 -4.09 -10.38 4.79
N LEU A 77 -3.30 -9.30 4.66
CA LEU A 77 -2.51 -9.02 3.47
C LEU A 77 -1.44 -10.08 3.23
N LYS A 78 -1.53 -10.72 2.06
CA LYS A 78 -0.63 -11.78 1.57
C LYS A 78 0.27 -11.30 0.46
N GLU A 79 -0.20 -10.40 -0.40
CA GLU A 79 0.58 -9.90 -1.52
C GLU A 79 0.52 -8.37 -1.63
N LEU A 80 1.70 -7.75 -1.79
CA LEU A 80 1.84 -6.35 -2.13
C LEU A 80 2.61 -6.21 -3.44
N SER A 81 2.07 -5.46 -4.39
CA SER A 81 2.77 -5.07 -5.62
C SER A 81 2.73 -3.56 -5.78
N LEU A 82 3.87 -2.89 -5.66
CA LEU A 82 4.01 -1.47 -5.91
C LEU A 82 4.73 -1.24 -7.24
N LYS A 83 4.03 -0.67 -8.23
CA LYS A 83 4.65 -0.28 -9.51
C LYS A 83 4.99 1.19 -9.51
N ASN A 84 6.05 1.52 -10.25
CA ASN A 84 6.51 2.89 -10.51
C ASN A 84 6.92 3.66 -9.25
N SER A 85 7.52 2.94 -8.29
CA SER A 85 7.92 3.47 -6.99
C SER A 85 9.17 4.36 -7.09
N TYR A 86 9.01 5.59 -7.59
CA TYR A 86 10.04 6.65 -7.52
C TYR A 86 9.96 7.46 -6.22
N GLY A 87 8.80 7.41 -5.57
CA GLY A 87 8.48 8.20 -4.39
C GLY A 87 8.93 7.53 -3.10
N SER A 88 9.28 8.36 -2.12
CA SER A 88 9.54 7.88 -0.76
C SER A 88 8.27 7.38 -0.06
N ASN A 89 7.07 7.77 -0.48
CA ASN A 89 5.82 7.27 0.11
C ASN A 89 5.64 5.76 -0.09
N GLU A 90 5.87 5.27 -1.31
CA GLU A 90 5.76 3.85 -1.65
C GLU A 90 6.80 3.02 -0.91
N ILE A 91 8.03 3.52 -0.80
CA ILE A 91 9.11 2.85 -0.08
C ILE A 91 8.80 2.80 1.42
N GLU A 92 8.35 3.90 2.00
CA GLU A 92 7.96 3.99 3.42
C GLU A 92 6.75 3.09 3.73
N PHE A 93 5.78 3.03 2.81
CA PHE A 93 4.65 2.14 2.91
C PHE A 93 5.06 0.67 2.78
N ALA A 94 5.93 0.33 1.82
CA ALA A 94 6.47 -1.02 1.67
C ALA A 94 7.21 -1.46 2.94
N ARG A 95 8.06 -0.59 3.50
CA ARG A 95 8.74 -0.86 4.79
C ARG A 95 7.73 -1.12 5.90
N TYR A 96 6.71 -0.27 6.04
CA TYR A 96 5.66 -0.48 7.02
C TYR A 96 4.96 -1.84 6.86
N ILE A 97 4.60 -2.22 5.63
CA ILE A 97 3.97 -3.52 5.37
C ILE A 97 4.90 -4.68 5.70
N LEU A 98 6.20 -4.61 5.35
CA LEU A 98 7.18 -5.63 5.76
C LEU A 98 7.28 -5.79 7.28
N GLU A 99 7.18 -4.69 8.03
CA GLU A 99 7.28 -4.70 9.49
C GLU A 99 6.00 -5.22 10.19
N HIS A 100 4.82 -5.08 9.56
CA HIS A 100 3.54 -5.26 10.24
C HIS A 100 2.59 -6.30 9.63
N ALA A 101 2.75 -6.66 8.36
CA ALA A 101 1.90 -7.66 7.71
C ALA A 101 2.50 -9.08 7.88
N GLN A 102 2.13 -9.75 8.97
CA GLN A 102 2.69 -11.07 9.33
C GLN A 102 2.35 -12.17 8.33
N ASN A 103 1.23 -12.04 7.62
CA ASN A 103 0.77 -13.02 6.63
C ASN A 103 1.24 -12.71 5.21
N LEU A 104 2.10 -11.69 5.04
CA LEU A 104 2.66 -11.32 3.76
C LEU A 104 3.57 -12.43 3.25
N LYS A 105 3.25 -12.97 2.08
CA LYS A 105 4.00 -14.02 1.39
C LYS A 105 4.85 -13.48 0.25
N LYS A 106 4.42 -12.34 -0.31
CA LYS A 106 5.04 -11.78 -1.51
C LYS A 106 4.98 -10.26 -1.51
N MET A 107 6.13 -9.65 -1.79
CA MET A 107 6.22 -8.23 -2.08
C MET A 107 6.98 -8.01 -3.39
N ALA A 108 6.39 -7.24 -4.29
CA ALA A 108 7.03 -6.80 -5.52
C ALA A 108 7.12 -5.27 -5.54
N ILE A 109 8.31 -4.73 -5.77
CA ILE A 109 8.55 -3.31 -6.01
C ILE A 109 9.16 -3.19 -7.41
N VAL A 110 8.44 -2.56 -8.32
CA VAL A 110 8.83 -2.45 -9.74
C VAL A 110 9.11 -1.00 -10.07
N HIS A 111 10.28 -0.74 -10.61
CA HIS A 111 10.69 0.58 -11.08
C HIS A 111 10.78 0.54 -12.61
N CYS A 112 9.88 1.26 -13.27
CA CYS A 112 9.69 1.17 -14.73
C CYS A 112 10.91 1.66 -15.54
N ASP A 113 11.56 2.76 -15.13
CA ASP A 113 12.59 3.43 -15.95
C ASP A 113 13.90 2.64 -16.07
N VAL A 114 14.29 1.90 -15.03
CA VAL A 114 15.51 1.07 -15.05
C VAL A 114 15.22 -0.41 -15.27
N GLY A 115 13.95 -0.81 -15.48
CA GLY A 115 13.55 -2.22 -15.54
C GLY A 115 13.83 -3.01 -14.25
N LEU A 116 14.16 -2.33 -13.15
CA LEU A 116 14.50 -2.96 -11.89
C LEU A 116 13.24 -3.47 -11.21
N ARG A 117 13.24 -4.75 -10.86
CA ARG A 117 12.20 -5.39 -10.07
C ARG A 117 12.84 -6.04 -8.85
N ILE A 118 12.40 -5.61 -7.67
CA ILE A 118 12.69 -6.28 -6.42
C ILE A 118 11.52 -7.19 -6.11
N LEU A 119 11.78 -8.48 -5.97
CA LEU A 119 10.80 -9.48 -5.55
C LEU A 119 11.30 -10.09 -4.24
N ILE A 120 10.46 -10.02 -3.21
CA ILE A 120 10.68 -10.63 -1.91
C ILE A 120 9.61 -11.70 -1.74
N GLU A 121 10.04 -12.95 -1.61
CA GLU A 121 9.18 -14.07 -1.21
C GLU A 121 9.48 -14.36 0.27
N LEU A 122 8.43 -14.44 1.08
CA LEU A 122 8.49 -14.64 2.52
C LEU A 122 7.91 -16.02 2.83
N ASN A 123 8.64 -16.80 3.64
CA ASN A 123 8.31 -18.18 4.00
C ASN A 123 7.35 -18.27 5.18
#